data_AF-A0A8J7A571-F1
#
_entry.id   AF-A0A8J7A571-F1
#
_cell.length_a   1.000
_cell.length_b   1.000
_cell.length_c   1.000
_cell.angle_alpha   90.00
_cell.angle_beta   90.00
_cell.angle_gamma   90.00
#
_symmetry.space_group_name_H-M   'P 1'
#
loop_
_entity.id
_entity.type
_entity.pdbx_description
1 polymer ?
#
loop_
_entity_poly.entity_id
_entity_poly.type
_entity_poly.pdbx_seq_one_letter_code
_entity_poly.pdbx_strand_id
1 'polypeptide(L)'
;MAEIFRSEGCVVKVFSNDHAPAHVHVTSAEQEIRIDISGPVAVVLESGKKRWQNADARFTKQALRLVNDRLAEIKTAWKSIHNGK
;
A
#
# COMPACT_ATOMS: atom_id res chain seq x y z
N MET A 1 10.62 -0.89 -8.11
CA MET A 1 9.48 -0.14 -7.54
C MET A 1 8.54 0.13 -8.70
N ALA A 2 7.29 -0.32 -8.60
CA ALA A 2 6.26 -0.09 -9.60
C ALA A 2 5.16 0.79 -8.98
N GLU A 3 4.83 1.89 -9.65
CA GLU A 3 3.63 2.66 -9.33
C GLU A 3 2.41 1.90 -9.88
N ILE A 4 1.47 1.51 -9.00
CA ILE A 4 0.25 0.81 -9.41
C ILE A 4 -0.78 1.83 -9.89
N PHE A 5 -1.01 2.88 -9.08
CA PHE A 5 -1.92 3.95 -9.43
C PHE A 5 -1.64 5.22 -8.62
N ARG A 6 -2.16 6.35 -9.12
CA ARG A 6 -2.13 7.64 -8.46
C ARG A 6 -3.55 8.20 -8.40
N SER A 7 -3.98 8.65 -7.22
CA SER A 7 -5.30 9.24 -7.02
C SER A 7 -5.25 10.26 -5.89
N GLU A 8 -5.92 11.40 -6.04
CA GLU A 8 -6.09 12.43 -4.99
C GLU A 8 -4.78 12.85 -4.29
N GLY A 9 -3.70 13.00 -5.06
CA GLY A 9 -2.37 13.34 -4.51
C GLY A 9 -1.67 12.21 -3.75
N CYS A 10 -2.27 11.02 -3.71
CA CYS A 10 -1.67 9.80 -3.17
C CYS A 10 -1.15 8.93 -4.31
N VAL A 11 -0.02 8.27 -4.07
CA VAL A 11 0.57 7.31 -5.01
C VAL A 11 0.68 5.96 -4.32
N VAL A 12 0.11 4.93 -4.92
CA VAL A 12 0.22 3.55 -4.44
C VAL A 12 1.31 2.84 -5.23
N LYS A 13 2.27 2.30 -4.49
CA LYS A 13 3.51 1.74 -5.00
C LYS A 13 3.71 0.35 -4.43
N VAL A 14 4.30 -0.52 -5.25
CA VAL A 14 4.75 -1.85 -4.86
C VAL A 14 6.26 -1.91 -5.06
N PHE A 15 6.99 -2.27 -4.02
CA PHE A 15 8.42 -2.54 -4.15
C PHE A 15 8.60 -3.99 -4.60
N SER A 16 9.57 -4.23 -5.49
CA SER A 16 9.84 -5.57 -6.03
C SER A 16 10.67 -6.43 -5.08
N ASN A 17 11.31 -5.78 -4.10
CA ASN A 17 12.07 -6.41 -3.01
C ASN A 17 11.22 -6.57 -1.75
N ASP A 18 9.90 -6.46 -1.90
CA ASP A 18 8.96 -6.47 -0.80
C ASP A 18 8.67 -7.94 -0.44
N HIS A 19 8.60 -8.24 0.85
CA HIS A 19 8.49 -9.61 1.36
C HIS A 19 7.13 -9.82 2.01
N ALA A 20 6.77 -11.09 2.24
CA ALA A 20 5.52 -11.43 2.90
C ALA A 20 5.38 -10.72 4.27
N PRO A 21 4.18 -10.25 4.64
CA PRO A 21 2.91 -10.39 3.92
C PRO A 21 2.78 -9.46 2.69
N ALA A 22 1.87 -9.78 1.77
CA ALA A 22 1.62 -8.94 0.61
C ALA A 22 1.15 -7.55 1.04
N HIS A 23 1.94 -6.51 0.78
CA HIS A 23 1.62 -5.15 1.15
C HIS A 23 1.95 -4.14 0.05
N VAL A 24 1.33 -2.96 0.15
CA VAL A 24 1.57 -1.81 -0.72
C VAL A 24 1.93 -0.59 0.09
N HIS A 25 2.64 0.34 -0.52
CA HIS A 25 3.07 1.59 0.09
C HIS A 25 2.26 2.72 -0.55
N VAL A 26 1.54 3.47 0.29
CA VAL A 26 0.77 4.64 -0.13
C VAL A 26 1.51 5.88 0.36
N THR A 27 1.95 6.70 -0.58
CA THR A 27 2.75 7.91 -0.30
C THR A 27 2.03 9.17 -0.77
N SER A 28 2.09 10.24 0.01
CA SER A 28 1.79 11.62 -0.40
C SER A 28 3.08 12.46 -0.40
N ALA A 29 2.95 13.78 -0.52
CA ALA A 29 4.08 14.72 -0.47
C ALA A 29 4.94 14.59 0.80
N GLU A 30 4.32 14.29 1.95
CA GLU A 30 4.99 14.29 3.26
C GLU A 30 4.75 13.01 4.07
N GLN A 31 3.88 12.13 3.59
CA GLN A 31 3.37 10.99 4.35
C GLN A 31 3.55 9.67 3.62
N GLU A 32 3.86 8.61 4.36
CA GLU A 32 3.91 7.25 3.86
C GLU A 32 3.19 6.33 4.85
N ILE A 33 2.37 5.43 4.30
CA ILE A 33 1.73 4.36 5.04
C ILE A 33 1.80 3.04 4.28
N ARG A 34 1.94 1.94 5.01
CA ARG A 34 1.93 0.59 4.46
C ARG A 34 0.59 -0.06 4.72
N ILE A 35 0.04 -0.67 3.70
CA ILE A 35 -1.26 -1.33 3.77
C ILE A 35 -1.07 -2.79 3.36
N ASP A 36 -1.41 -3.68 4.28
CA ASP A 36 -1.52 -5.11 4.04
C ASP A 36 -2.71 -5.37 3.11
N ILE A 37 -2.45 -6.13 2.05
CA ILE A 37 -3.43 -6.58 1.07
C ILE A 37 -3.49 -8.11 1.02
N SER A 38 -2.91 -8.80 2.01
CA SER A 38 -2.89 -10.27 2.06
C SER A 38 -4.28 -10.83 2.37
N GLY A 39 -5.05 -10.12 3.22
CA GLY A 39 -6.40 -10.49 3.62
C GLY A 39 -7.50 -10.09 2.63
N PRO A 40 -8.77 -10.46 2.91
CA PRO A 40 -9.92 -10.06 2.09
C PRO A 40 -10.22 -8.56 2.15
N VAL A 41 -9.72 -7.86 3.17
CA VAL A 41 -9.85 -6.42 3.39
C VAL A 41 -8.45 -5.85 3.59
N ALA A 42 -8.21 -4.66 3.05
CA ALA A 42 -6.93 -3.98 3.23
C ALA A 42 -6.84 -3.38 4.64
N VAL A 43 -5.75 -3.65 5.35
CA VAL A 43 -5.52 -3.17 6.73
C VAL A 43 -4.19 -2.44 6.83
N VAL A 44 -4.07 -1.48 7.74
CA VAL A 44 -2.79 -0.78 7.95
C VAL A 44 -1.79 -1.77 8.51
N LEU A 45 -0.65 -1.89 7.85
CA LEU A 45 0.45 -2.70 8.33
C LEU A 45 1.23 -1.90 9.36
N GLU A 46 0.96 -2.07 10.66
CA GLU A 46 1.72 -1.44 11.73
C GLU A 46 3.19 -1.86 11.66
N SER A 47 4.08 -0.95 11.27
CA SER A 47 5.51 -1.23 11.33
C SER A 47 5.93 -1.08 12.79
N GLY A 48 6.37 -2.18 13.42
CA GLY A 48 6.78 -2.21 14.84
C GLY A 48 7.86 -1.19 15.22
N LYS A 49 8.47 -0.51 14.24
CA LYS A 49 9.25 0.71 14.44
C LYS A 49 8.35 1.93 14.16
N LYS A 50 7.82 2.55 15.22
CA LYS A 50 7.08 3.83 15.24
C LYS A 50 7.66 4.97 14.37
N ARG A 51 8.92 4.86 13.91
CA ARG A 51 9.63 5.87 13.12
C ARG A 51 9.32 5.86 11.62
N TRP A 52 8.66 4.84 11.08
CA TRP A 52 8.54 4.65 9.61
C TRP A 52 7.14 4.91 9.05
N GLN A 53 6.15 5.20 9.88
CA GLN A 53 4.85 5.72 9.45
C GLN A 53 4.77 7.19 9.84
N ASN A 54 4.86 8.09 8.85
CA ASN A 54 4.58 9.51 9.04
C ASN A 54 3.20 9.83 8.47
N ALA A 55 2.17 9.13 8.95
CA ALA A 55 0.81 9.20 8.42
C ALA A 55 -0.17 9.61 9.51
N ASP A 56 -0.87 10.72 9.29
CA ASP A 56 -1.96 11.16 10.16
C ASP A 56 -3.20 10.29 9.97
N ALA A 57 -4.08 10.26 10.96
CA ALA A 57 -5.32 9.48 10.93
C ALA A 57 -6.20 9.78 9.69
N ARG A 58 -6.17 11.02 9.18
CA ARG A 58 -6.90 11.41 7.97
C ARG A 58 -6.31 10.72 6.73
N PHE A 59 -4.99 10.77 6.57
CA PHE A 59 -4.29 10.14 5.47
C PHE A 59 -4.44 8.62 5.52
N THR A 60 -4.33 8.03 6.71
CA THR A 60 -4.57 6.60 6.93
C THR A 60 -5.95 6.15 6.46
N LYS A 61 -7.01 6.89 6.82
CA LYS A 61 -8.38 6.59 6.37
C LYS A 61 -8.53 6.72 4.86
N GLN A 62 -7.93 7.77 4.27
CA GLN A 62 -7.97 7.98 2.83
C GLN A 62 -7.23 6.86 2.07
N ALA A 63 -6.02 6.51 2.51
CA ALA A 63 -5.22 5.44 1.94
C ALA A 63 -5.94 4.08 2.05
N LEU A 64 -6.51 3.76 3.21
CA LEU A 64 -7.32 2.55 3.39
C LEU A 64 -8.52 2.51 2.44
N ARG A 65 -9.24 3.61 2.29
CA ARG A 65 -10.38 3.70 1.36
C ARG A 65 -9.93 3.46 -0.08
N LEU A 66 -8.86 4.15 -0.52
CA LEU A 66 -8.31 4.02 -1.86
C LEU A 66 -7.85 2.59 -2.17
N VAL A 67 -7.17 1.94 -1.22
CA VAL A 67 -6.68 0.57 -1.42
C VAL A 67 -7.83 -0.44 -1.38
N ASN A 68 -8.82 -0.27 -0.50
CA ASN A 68 -9.98 -1.17 -0.46
C ASN A 68 -10.86 -1.05 -1.72
N ASP A 69 -11.07 0.16 -2.24
CA ASP A 69 -11.85 0.41 -3.47
C ASP A 69 -11.28 -0.35 -4.68
N ARG A 70 -9.95 -0.49 -4.75
CA ARG A 70 -9.24 -1.14 -5.85
C ARG A 70 -8.48 -2.39 -5.44
N LEU A 71 -8.91 -3.05 -4.37
CA LEU A 71 -8.13 -4.14 -3.75
C LEU A 71 -7.84 -5.29 -4.72
N ALA A 72 -8.81 -5.65 -5.56
CA ALA A 72 -8.66 -6.72 -6.54
C ALA A 72 -7.61 -6.39 -7.62
N GLU A 73 -7.63 -5.16 -8.15
CA GLU A 73 -6.65 -4.68 -9.13
C GLU A 73 -5.25 -4.63 -8.53
N ILE A 74 -5.13 -4.09 -7.32
CA ILE A 74 -3.85 -3.97 -6.61
C ILE A 74 -3.25 -5.35 -6.32
N LYS A 75 -4.06 -6.30 -5.85
CA LYS A 75 -3.63 -7.70 -5.64
C LYS A 75 -3.15 -8.34 -6.93
N THR A 76 -3.85 -8.10 -8.04
CA THR A 76 -3.48 -8.63 -9.35
C THR A 76 -2.15 -8.05 -9.81
N ALA A 77 -1.98 -6.73 -9.71
CA ALA A 77 -0.72 -6.06 -10.05
C ALA A 77 0.44 -6.53 -9.15
N TRP A 78 0.21 -6.64 -7.83
CA TRP A 78 1.19 -7.14 -6.88
C TRP A 78 1.65 -8.57 -7.22
N LYS A 79 0.70 -9.45 -7.56
CA LYS A 79 1.00 -10.82 -8.03
C LYS A 79 1.78 -10.82 -9.33
N SER A 80 1.43 -9.98 -10.31
CA SER A 80 2.19 -9.89 -11.57
C SER A 80 3.64 -9.45 -11.34
N ILE A 81 3.88 -8.54 -10.38
CA ILE A 81 5.23 -8.05 -10.05
C ILE A 81 6.07 -9.12 -9.32
N HIS A 82 5.47 -9.90 -8.43
CA HIS A 82 6.20 -10.86 -7.59
C HIS A 82 6.20 -12.30 -8.12
N ASN A 83 5.19 -12.69 -8.89
CA ASN A 83 4.97 -14.05 -9.39
C ASN A 83 5.30 -14.19 -10.89
N GLY A 84 5.77 -13.13 -11.54
CA GLY A 84 6.28 -13.15 -12.91
C GLY A 84 7.70 -13.72 -13.03
N LYS A 85 8.02 -14.79 -12.27
CA LYS A 85 9.21 -15.62 -12.47
C LYS A 85 8.82 -16.93 -13.13
#